data_AF-A0A1Y0AWN0-F1
#
_entry.id   AF-A0A1Y0AWN0-F1
#
_cell.length_a   1.000
_cell.length_b   1.000
_cell.length_c   1.000
_cell.angle_alpha   90.00
_cell.angle_beta   90.00
_cell.angle_gamma   90.00
#
_symmetry.space_group_name_H-M   'P 1'
#
loop_
_entity.id
_entity.type
_entity.pdbx_description
1 polymer ?
#
loop_
_entity_poly.entity_id
_entity_poly.type
_entity_poly.pdbx_seq_one_letter_code
_entity_poly.pdbx_strand_id
1 'polypeptide(L)'
;FFGTAVFAFEGIGLVLPLQNEMRKPSDFRRPIGVLNVGMSVVTMLYILIGSLSYLKYGDDIKGSVTLNLPEGDILAQSVKIIISLGILLTYALQFYIAVEIMYPNLQNWLGPFKYPVFAELTFRSVLVLITFIMAEAIPFLNLFISLVGAVSSSTLALLFPPILDLVTSYNCGDLKFITVVKNVIILLFGVVGCVTGTYESINSIISAFNKQ
;
A
#
# COMPACT_ATOMS: atom_id res chain seq x y z
N PHE A 1 -9.65 3.47 10.65
CA PHE A 1 -9.34 2.02 10.81
C PHE A 1 -9.43 1.26 9.50
N PHE A 2 -10.59 1.21 8.83
CA PHE A 2 -10.75 0.43 7.58
C PHE A 2 -9.66 0.73 6.54
N GLY A 3 -9.44 2.01 6.21
CA GLY A 3 -8.40 2.40 5.25
C GLY A 3 -6.99 1.95 5.66
N THR A 4 -6.63 2.15 6.93
CA THR A 4 -5.34 1.68 7.49
C THR A 4 -5.17 0.16 7.37
N ALA A 5 -6.24 -0.60 7.61
CA ALA A 5 -6.20 -2.06 7.52
C ALA A 5 -6.05 -2.53 6.07
N VAL A 6 -6.77 -1.92 5.12
CA VAL A 6 -6.63 -2.24 3.69
C VAL A 6 -5.23 -1.87 3.20
N PHE A 7 -4.72 -0.69 3.58
CA PHE A 7 -3.37 -0.25 3.26
C PHE A 7 -2.29 -1.20 3.80
N ALA A 8 -2.47 -1.74 5.02
CA ALA A 8 -1.50 -2.66 5.61
C ALA A 8 -1.33 -3.95 4.78
N PHE A 9 -2.36 -4.38 4.07
CA PHE A 9 -2.31 -5.55 3.17
C PHE A 9 -2.11 -5.16 1.70
N GLU A 10 -1.72 -3.93 1.43
CA GLU A 10 -1.43 -3.46 0.08
C GLU A 10 -0.09 -4.01 -0.41
N GLY A 11 -0.15 -4.90 -1.39
CA GLY A 11 1.04 -5.43 -2.07
C GLY A 11 0.79 -5.82 -3.52
N ILE A 12 -0.37 -5.47 -4.07
CA ILE A 12 -0.83 -6.01 -5.36
C ILE A 12 0.08 -5.62 -6.54
N GLY A 13 0.70 -4.44 -6.50
CA GLY A 13 1.67 -3.99 -7.51
C GLY A 13 2.96 -4.82 -7.53
N LEU A 14 3.31 -5.46 -6.41
CA LEU A 14 4.49 -6.31 -6.28
C LEU A 14 4.21 -7.77 -6.68
N VAL A 15 2.95 -8.20 -6.72
CA VAL A 15 2.57 -9.59 -6.93
C VAL A 15 3.05 -10.13 -8.28
N LEU A 16 2.83 -9.38 -9.37
CA LEU A 16 3.20 -9.84 -10.71
C LEU A 16 4.71 -9.84 -10.95
N PRO A 17 5.47 -8.76 -10.64
CA PRO A 17 6.92 -8.79 -10.74
C PRO A 17 7.54 -9.89 -9.87
N LEU A 18 7.07 -10.05 -8.63
CA LEU A 18 7.56 -11.09 -7.73
C LEU A 18 7.28 -12.49 -8.30
N GLN A 19 6.09 -12.73 -8.85
CA GLN A 19 5.75 -14.01 -9.49
C GLN A 19 6.65 -14.28 -10.71
N ASN A 20 6.99 -13.27 -11.50
CA ASN A 20 7.85 -13.40 -12.69
C ASN A 20 9.30 -13.73 -12.34
N GLU A 21 9.81 -13.19 -11.23
CA GLU A 21 11.18 -13.42 -10.75
C GLU A 21 11.35 -14.77 -10.01
N MET A 22 10.27 -15.51 -9.77
CA MET A 22 10.36 -16.82 -9.13
C MET A 22 10.90 -17.88 -10.07
N ARG A 23 11.83 -18.70 -9.57
CA ARG A 23 12.31 -19.90 -10.28
C ARG A 23 11.18 -20.86 -10.70
N LYS A 24 10.08 -20.91 -9.93
CA LYS A 24 8.87 -21.70 -10.23
C LYS A 24 7.61 -20.85 -10.02
N PRO A 25 7.15 -20.10 -11.04
CA PRO A 25 5.99 -19.21 -10.90
C PRO A 25 4.67 -19.91 -10.57
N SER A 26 4.56 -21.21 -10.87
CA SER A 26 3.38 -22.03 -10.55
C SER A 26 3.22 -22.28 -9.05
N ASP A 27 4.29 -22.17 -8.26
CA ASP A 27 4.27 -22.37 -6.81
C ASP A 27 3.67 -21.16 -6.08
N PHE A 28 3.56 -20.00 -6.75
CA PHE A 28 3.02 -18.78 -6.17
C PHE A 28 1.55 -18.90 -5.78
N ARG A 29 0.74 -19.54 -6.62
CA ARG A 29 -0.73 -19.66 -6.48
C ARG A 29 -1.20 -20.95 -5.78
N ARG A 30 -0.28 -21.80 -5.34
CA ARG A 30 -0.65 -23.05 -4.64
C ARG A 30 -1.37 -22.72 -3.31
N PRO A 31 -2.20 -23.63 -2.77
CA PRO A 31 -2.87 -23.43 -1.48
C PRO A 31 -1.90 -23.12 -0.34
N ILE A 32 -0.74 -23.79 -0.34
CA ILE A 32 0.42 -23.50 0.53
C ILE A 32 1.54 -22.91 -0.34
N GLY A 33 1.18 -21.93 -1.16
CA GLY A 33 2.09 -21.20 -2.04
C GLY A 33 2.71 -20.01 -1.34
N VAL A 34 3.66 -19.37 -2.03
CA VAL A 34 4.42 -18.22 -1.50
C VAL A 34 3.49 -17.09 -1.06
N LEU A 35 2.41 -16.82 -1.81
CA LEU A 35 1.47 -15.75 -1.47
C LEU A 35 0.73 -16.03 -0.15
N ASN A 36 0.10 -17.20 -0.02
CA ASN A 36 -0.70 -17.53 1.17
C ASN A 36 0.16 -17.63 2.43
N VAL A 37 1.33 -18.27 2.33
CA VAL A 37 2.27 -18.37 3.45
C VAL A 37 2.77 -16.97 3.83
N GLY A 38 3.18 -16.15 2.86
CA GLY A 38 3.62 -14.78 3.11
C GLY A 38 2.55 -13.94 3.80
N MET A 39 1.32 -13.97 3.31
CA MET A 39 0.19 -13.24 3.91
C MET A 39 -0.13 -13.72 5.32
N SER A 40 -0.04 -15.04 5.59
CA SER A 40 -0.28 -15.58 6.93
C SER A 40 0.77 -15.10 7.95
N VAL A 41 2.05 -15.09 7.56
CA VAL A 41 3.15 -14.61 8.40
C VAL A 41 3.00 -13.11 8.67
N VAL A 42 2.73 -12.30 7.63
CA VAL A 42 2.52 -10.86 7.78
C VAL A 42 1.33 -10.56 8.70
N THR A 43 0.22 -11.28 8.53
CA THR A 43 -0.97 -11.13 9.39
C THR A 43 -0.64 -11.43 10.85
N MET A 44 0.09 -12.53 11.11
CA MET A 44 0.51 -12.89 12.46
C MET A 44 1.40 -11.80 13.08
N LEU A 45 2.36 -11.27 12.32
CA LEU A 45 3.23 -10.19 12.78
C LEU A 45 2.45 -8.90 13.09
N TYR A 46 1.48 -8.53 12.25
CA TYR A 46 0.63 -7.36 12.51
C TYR A 46 -0.22 -7.52 13.77
N ILE A 47 -0.83 -8.68 13.97
CA ILE A 47 -1.62 -8.95 15.18
C ILE A 47 -0.72 -8.90 16.42
N LEU A 48 0.46 -9.54 16.37
CA LEU A 48 1.38 -9.62 17.50
C LEU A 48 1.93 -8.23 17.85
N ILE A 49 2.50 -7.51 16.88
CA ILE A 49 3.10 -6.20 17.13
C ILE A 49 2.01 -5.18 17.49
N GLY A 50 0.87 -5.20 16.80
CA GLY A 50 -0.26 -4.30 17.06
C GLY A 50 -0.81 -4.48 18.47
N SER A 51 -1.06 -5.72 18.89
CA SER A 51 -1.57 -6.03 20.24
C SER A 51 -0.57 -5.67 21.33
N LEU A 52 0.71 -6.05 21.20
CA LEU A 52 1.74 -5.72 22.19
C LEU A 52 1.97 -4.20 22.31
N SER A 53 1.91 -3.48 21.20
CA SER A 53 2.08 -2.01 21.20
C SER A 53 0.93 -1.34 21.93
N TYR A 54 -0.31 -1.77 21.67
CA TYR A 54 -1.48 -1.24 22.37
C TYR A 54 -1.47 -1.59 23.86
N LEU A 55 -1.08 -2.81 24.24
CA LEU A 55 -0.96 -3.20 25.65
C LEU A 55 0.09 -2.38 26.41
N LYS A 56 1.16 -1.92 25.73
CA LYS A 56 2.22 -1.14 26.37
C LYS A 56 1.89 0.35 26.49
N TYR A 57 1.32 0.95 25.45
CA TYR A 57 1.13 2.41 25.36
C TYR A 57 -0.31 2.86 25.59
N GLY A 58 -1.29 1.94 25.55
CA GLY A 58 -2.70 2.27 25.73
C GLY A 58 -3.18 3.32 24.72
N ASP A 59 -3.98 4.27 25.22
CA ASP A 59 -4.57 5.35 24.41
C ASP A 59 -3.55 6.42 23.97
N ASP A 60 -2.35 6.45 24.57
CA ASP A 60 -1.27 7.40 24.22
C ASP A 60 -0.43 6.95 23.01
N ILE A 61 -0.83 5.86 22.34
CA ILE A 61 -0.14 5.36 21.16
C ILE A 61 -0.24 6.36 19.99
N LYS A 62 0.91 6.72 19.42
CA LYS A 62 0.99 7.61 18.27
C LYS A 62 0.74 6.84 16.97
N GLY A 63 0.64 7.56 15.85
CA GLY A 63 0.40 6.97 14.52
C GLY A 63 1.46 5.96 14.06
N SER A 64 2.64 5.95 14.67
CA SER A 64 3.64 4.90 14.52
C SER A 64 4.20 4.54 15.90
N VAL A 65 4.35 3.24 16.17
CA VAL A 65 4.91 2.70 17.42
C VAL A 65 6.33 3.22 17.65
N THR A 66 7.09 3.49 16.59
CA THR A 66 8.46 4.02 16.70
C THR A 66 8.50 5.42 17.34
N LEU A 67 7.42 6.20 17.24
CA LEU A 67 7.32 7.53 17.86
C LEU A 67 7.02 7.49 19.35
N ASN A 68 6.61 6.32 19.88
CA ASN A 68 6.38 6.10 21.30
C ASN A 68 7.62 5.58 22.04
N LEU A 69 8.67 5.17 21.30
CA LEU A 69 9.91 4.70 21.91
C LEU A 69 10.65 5.84 22.65
N PRO A 70 11.14 5.58 23.88
CA PRO A 70 11.73 6.60 24.74
C PRO A 70 12.97 7.23 24.11
N GLU A 71 13.13 8.53 24.36
CA GLU A 71 14.29 9.29 23.93
C GLU A 71 15.42 9.11 24.97
N GLY A 72 16.65 8.88 24.50
CA GLY A 72 17.83 8.69 25.36
C GLY A 72 18.23 7.23 25.67
N ASP A 73 17.36 6.24 25.44
CA ASP A 73 17.75 4.83 25.55
C ASP A 73 18.48 4.34 24.28
N ILE A 74 19.70 3.83 24.45
CA ILE A 74 20.55 3.32 23.37
C ILE A 74 19.84 2.19 22.60
N LEU A 75 19.08 1.33 23.28
CA LEU A 75 18.34 0.24 22.63
C LEU A 75 17.21 0.79 21.76
N ALA A 76 16.44 1.73 22.29
CA ALA A 76 15.36 2.38 21.54
C ALA A 76 15.88 3.12 20.29
N GLN A 77 17.01 3.82 20.42
CA GLN A 77 17.65 4.50 19.28
C GLN A 77 18.18 3.52 18.25
N SER A 78 18.78 2.41 18.69
CA SER A 78 19.25 1.35 17.79
C SER A 78 18.10 0.77 16.95
N VAL A 79 16.94 0.53 17.57
CA VAL A 79 15.72 0.08 16.88
C VAL A 79 15.24 1.12 15.86
N LYS A 80 15.21 2.42 16.23
CA LYS A 80 14.84 3.50 15.30
C LYS A 80 15.77 3.55 14.09
N ILE A 81 17.08 3.38 14.28
CA ILE A 81 18.07 3.37 13.19
C ILE A 81 17.84 2.16 12.26
N ILE A 82 17.67 0.97 12.83
CA ILE A 82 17.45 -0.26 12.04
C ILE A 82 16.15 -0.16 11.23
N ILE A 83 15.06 0.33 11.83
CA ILE A 83 13.79 0.53 11.13
C ILE A 83 13.93 1.58 10.03
N SER A 84 14.61 2.70 10.30
CA SER A 84 14.83 3.75 9.30
C SER A 84 15.65 3.25 8.11
N LEU A 85 16.69 2.45 8.37
CA LEU A 85 17.46 1.79 7.31
C LEU A 85 16.61 0.80 6.52
N GLY A 86 15.75 0.04 7.19
CA GLY A 86 14.78 -0.86 6.54
C GLY A 86 13.85 -0.10 5.60
N ILE A 87 13.25 1.00 6.07
CA ILE A 87 12.36 1.85 5.27
C ILE A 87 13.10 2.44 4.06
N LEU A 88 14.35 2.88 4.22
CA LEU A 88 15.19 3.39 3.12
C LEU A 88 15.38 2.34 2.02
N LEU A 89 15.67 1.09 2.40
CA LEU A 89 15.85 -0.01 1.45
C LEU A 89 14.52 -0.41 0.78
N THR A 90 13.42 -0.45 1.54
CA THR A 90 12.09 -0.74 0.98
C THR A 90 11.61 0.35 0.03
N TYR A 91 11.92 1.62 0.30
CA TYR A 91 11.57 2.73 -0.58
C TYR A 91 12.17 2.54 -1.98
N ALA A 92 13.44 2.12 -2.08
CA ALA A 92 14.08 1.85 -3.36
C ALA A 92 13.34 0.78 -4.19
N LEU A 93 12.88 -0.30 -3.55
CA LEU A 93 12.14 -1.38 -4.20
C LEU A 93 10.74 -0.93 -4.67
N GLN A 94 10.01 -0.21 -3.83
CA GLN A 94 8.69 0.32 -4.18
C GLN A 94 8.77 1.34 -5.33
N PHE A 95 9.78 2.20 -5.27
CA PHE A 95 10.00 3.24 -6.27
C PHE A 95 10.43 2.68 -7.62
N TYR A 96 11.20 1.58 -7.64
CA TYR A 96 11.58 0.87 -8.87
C TYR A 96 10.33 0.48 -9.68
N ILE A 97 9.33 -0.11 -9.04
CA ILE A 97 8.08 -0.55 -9.71
C ILE A 97 7.27 0.65 -10.20
N ALA A 98 7.18 1.71 -9.39
CA ALA A 98 6.47 2.93 -9.79
C ALA A 98 7.08 3.51 -11.08
N VAL A 99 8.40 3.59 -11.16
CA VAL A 99 9.10 4.11 -12.33
C VAL A 99 8.94 3.18 -13.54
N GLU A 100 9.06 1.87 -13.36
CA GLU A 100 8.89 0.88 -14.43
C GLU A 100 7.51 0.96 -15.10
N ILE A 101 6.46 1.23 -14.30
CA ILE A 101 5.08 1.38 -14.79
C ILE A 101 4.85 2.76 -15.42
N MET A 102 5.33 3.84 -14.80
CA MET A 102 5.00 5.21 -15.23
C MET A 102 5.85 5.72 -16.40
N TYR A 103 7.12 5.34 -16.46
CA TYR A 103 8.07 5.90 -17.42
C TYR A 103 7.74 5.59 -18.89
N PRO A 104 7.34 4.37 -19.27
CA PRO A 104 6.93 4.08 -20.65
C PRO A 104 5.72 4.90 -21.09
N ASN A 105 4.73 5.07 -20.21
CA ASN A 105 3.55 5.89 -20.48
C ASN A 105 3.92 7.37 -20.69
N LEU A 106 4.87 7.88 -19.92
CA LEU A 106 5.39 9.23 -20.07
C LEU A 106 6.13 9.42 -21.40
N GLN A 107 6.98 8.47 -21.78
CA GLN A 107 7.69 8.50 -23.07
C GLN A 107 6.73 8.46 -24.27
N ASN A 108 5.67 7.66 -24.18
CA ASN A 108 4.63 7.61 -25.22
C ASN A 108 3.88 8.93 -25.35
N TRP A 109 3.71 9.68 -24.26
CA TRP A 109 2.98 10.95 -24.25
C TRP A 109 3.85 12.15 -24.67
N LEU A 110 5.10 12.22 -24.21
CA LEU A 110 6.03 13.33 -24.49
C LEU A 110 6.89 13.11 -25.74
N GLY A 111 6.87 11.91 -26.32
CA GLY A 111 7.67 11.53 -27.48
C GLY A 111 9.08 11.04 -27.11
N PRO A 112 9.83 10.52 -28.08
CA PRO A 112 11.15 9.95 -27.85
C PRO A 112 12.15 11.04 -27.41
N PHE A 113 12.74 10.87 -26.23
CA PHE A 113 13.75 11.78 -25.72
C PHE A 113 15.10 11.56 -26.40
N LYS A 114 15.78 12.66 -26.76
CA LYS A 114 17.14 12.65 -27.33
C LYS A 114 18.19 12.04 -26.39
N TYR A 115 17.95 12.10 -25.07
CA TYR A 115 18.81 11.53 -24.03
C TYR A 115 17.96 10.70 -23.04
N PRO A 116 17.71 9.42 -23.31
CA PRO A 116 16.78 8.60 -22.52
C PRO A 116 17.21 8.43 -21.06
N VAL A 117 18.52 8.27 -20.82
CA VAL A 117 19.06 8.12 -19.44
C VAL A 117 18.86 9.40 -18.62
N PHE A 118 19.07 10.57 -19.22
CA PHE A 118 18.91 11.85 -18.53
C PHE A 118 17.44 12.15 -18.25
N ALA A 119 16.55 11.83 -19.19
CA ALA A 119 15.11 11.97 -19.02
C ALA A 119 14.58 11.07 -17.89
N GLU A 120 15.04 9.82 -17.84
CA GLU A 120 14.68 8.88 -16.78
C GLU A 120 15.18 9.34 -15.41
N LEU A 121 16.44 9.77 -15.31
CA LEU A 121 17.00 10.28 -14.06
C LEU A 121 16.25 11.52 -13.56
N THR A 122 15.91 12.43 -14.48
CA THR A 122 15.11 13.63 -14.16
C THR A 122 13.73 13.24 -13.64
N PHE A 123 13.06 12.29 -14.31
CA PHE A 123 11.75 11.79 -13.87
C PHE A 123 11.81 11.17 -12.47
N ARG A 124 12.82 10.33 -12.21
CA ARG A 124 13.07 9.75 -10.89
C ARG A 124 13.29 10.84 -9.83
N SER A 125 14.14 11.83 -10.11
CA SER A 125 14.39 12.94 -9.18
C SER A 125 13.13 13.76 -8.87
N VAL A 126 12.30 14.05 -9.88
CA VAL A 126 11.03 14.78 -9.69
C VAL A 126 10.08 14.01 -8.78
N LEU A 127 9.92 12.70 -9.00
CA LEU A 127 9.06 11.87 -8.16
C LEU A 127 9.57 11.81 -6.70
N VAL A 128 10.88 11.74 -6.46
CA VAL A 128 11.46 11.80 -5.10
C VAL A 128 11.23 13.17 -4.46
N LEU A 129 11.33 14.27 -5.22
CA LEU A 129 11.05 15.61 -4.71
C LEU A 129 9.58 15.75 -4.29
N ILE A 130 8.65 15.18 -5.06
CA ILE A 130 7.22 15.17 -4.71
C ILE A 130 6.99 14.42 -3.39
N THR A 131 7.59 13.24 -3.21
CA THR A 131 7.43 12.47 -1.95
C THR A 131 8.06 13.20 -0.77
N PHE A 132 9.17 13.92 -0.97
CA PHE A 132 9.79 14.77 0.05
C PHE A 132 8.88 15.92 0.48
N ILE A 133 8.30 16.65 -0.47
CA ILE A 133 7.35 17.74 -0.19
C ILE A 133 6.12 17.21 0.57
N MET A 134 5.59 16.06 0.17
CA MET A 134 4.48 15.44 0.90
C MET A 134 4.87 15.05 2.33
N ALA A 135 6.09 14.55 2.55
CA ALA A 135 6.56 14.19 3.88
C ALA A 135 6.64 15.39 4.83
N GLU A 136 7.01 16.58 4.32
CA GLU A 136 7.00 17.82 5.10
C GLU A 136 5.58 18.34 5.36
N ALA A 137 4.68 18.21 4.38
CA ALA A 137 3.33 18.75 4.45
C ALA A 137 2.36 17.96 5.35
N ILE A 138 2.65 16.70 5.69
CA ILE A 138 1.72 15.80 6.39
C ILE A 138 2.06 15.74 7.89
N PRO A 139 1.31 16.43 8.78
CA PRO A 139 1.57 16.41 10.23
C PRO A 139 1.10 15.11 10.91
N PHE A 140 0.08 14.45 10.37
CA PHE A 140 -0.55 13.26 10.97
C PHE A 140 -0.50 12.05 10.03
N LEU A 141 0.58 11.27 10.12
CA LEU A 141 0.84 10.11 9.26
C LEU A 141 -0.29 9.06 9.30
N ASN A 142 -0.90 8.78 10.45
CA ASN A 142 -2.00 7.81 10.55
C ASN A 142 -3.23 8.22 9.72
N LEU A 143 -3.61 9.50 9.78
CA LEU A 143 -4.75 10.03 9.02
C LEU A 143 -4.49 9.96 7.51
N PHE A 144 -3.27 10.28 7.09
CA PHE A 144 -2.86 10.16 5.69
C PHE A 144 -2.89 8.71 5.20
N ILE A 145 -2.33 7.77 5.97
CA ILE A 145 -2.38 6.34 5.64
C ILE A 145 -3.83 5.85 5.54
N SER A 146 -4.69 6.26 6.47
CA SER A 146 -6.12 5.90 6.43
C SER A 146 -6.80 6.44 5.17
N LEU A 147 -6.50 7.68 4.76
CA LEU A 147 -7.07 8.29 3.55
C LEU A 147 -6.58 7.59 2.28
N VAL A 148 -5.26 7.41 2.12
CA VAL A 148 -4.67 6.72 0.97
C VAL A 148 -5.21 5.30 0.89
N GLY A 149 -5.21 4.57 2.00
CA GLY A 149 -5.80 3.23 2.08
C GLY A 149 -7.27 3.17 1.69
N ALA A 150 -8.07 4.13 2.17
CA ALA A 150 -9.49 4.18 1.87
C ALA A 150 -9.78 4.50 0.40
N VAL A 151 -8.97 5.33 -0.27
CA VAL A 151 -9.21 5.76 -1.66
C VAL A 151 -8.46 4.86 -2.65
N SER A 152 -7.13 4.85 -2.62
CA SER A 152 -6.32 4.17 -3.64
C SER A 152 -6.30 2.67 -3.42
N SER A 153 -6.03 2.23 -2.18
CA SER A 153 -5.87 0.81 -1.87
C SER A 153 -7.18 0.04 -2.02
N SER A 154 -8.31 0.59 -1.54
CA SER A 154 -9.63 -0.01 -1.75
C SER A 154 -9.97 -0.16 -3.24
N THR A 155 -9.62 0.83 -4.06
CA THR A 155 -9.85 0.79 -5.50
C THR A 155 -8.99 -0.31 -6.15
N LEU A 156 -7.68 -0.33 -5.88
CA LEU A 156 -6.74 -1.32 -6.43
C LEU A 156 -6.99 -2.75 -5.93
N ALA A 157 -7.33 -2.93 -4.66
CA ALA A 157 -7.48 -4.26 -4.08
C ALA A 157 -8.91 -4.83 -4.21
N LEU A 158 -9.94 -3.99 -4.15
CA LEU A 158 -11.34 -4.44 -4.07
C LEU A 158 -12.18 -4.11 -5.31
N LEU A 159 -11.82 -3.09 -6.11
CA LEU A 159 -12.59 -2.75 -7.32
C LEU A 159 -11.97 -3.36 -8.58
N PHE A 160 -10.67 -3.19 -8.80
CA PHE A 160 -10.03 -3.65 -10.03
C PHE A 160 -10.07 -5.19 -10.23
N PRO A 161 -9.71 -6.04 -9.25
CA PRO A 161 -9.68 -7.48 -9.47
C PRO A 161 -11.04 -8.09 -9.81
N PRO A 162 -12.15 -7.76 -9.12
CA PRO A 162 -13.47 -8.25 -9.50
C PRO A 162 -13.93 -7.76 -10.88
N ILE A 163 -13.62 -6.52 -11.26
CA ILE A 163 -13.94 -5.99 -12.60
C ILE A 163 -13.19 -6.78 -13.66
N LEU A 164 -11.88 -7.01 -13.47
CA LEU A 164 -11.07 -7.80 -14.39
C LEU A 164 -11.54 -9.25 -14.48
N ASP A 165 -11.93 -9.87 -13.36
CA ASP A 165 -12.48 -11.23 -13.32
C ASP A 165 -13.81 -11.32 -14.07
N LEU A 166 -14.70 -10.33 -13.93
CA LEU A 166 -15.97 -10.25 -14.66
C LEU A 166 -15.76 -10.07 -16.16
N VAL A 167 -14.91 -9.12 -16.58
CA VAL A 167 -14.63 -8.85 -18.00
C VAL A 167 -13.95 -10.06 -18.66
N THR A 168 -13.00 -10.68 -17.98
CA THR A 168 -12.29 -11.86 -18.50
C THR A 168 -13.24 -13.07 -18.59
N SER A 169 -14.07 -13.30 -17.57
CA SER A 169 -15.05 -14.40 -17.57
C SER A 169 -16.11 -14.22 -18.67
N TYR A 170 -16.53 -12.98 -18.94
CA TYR A 170 -17.44 -12.66 -20.04
C TYR A 170 -16.80 -12.97 -21.40
N ASN A 171 -15.57 -12.50 -21.63
CA ASN A 171 -14.86 -12.72 -22.89
C ASN A 171 -14.53 -14.20 -23.15
N CYS A 172 -14.26 -14.98 -22.10
CA CYS A 172 -14.01 -16.42 -22.20
C CYS A 172 -15.28 -17.28 -22.23
N GLY A 173 -16.47 -16.67 -22.07
CA GLY A 173 -17.76 -17.40 -22.06
C GLY A 173 -18.00 -18.28 -20.83
N ASP A 174 -17.19 -18.19 -19.76
CA ASP A 174 -17.32 -18.98 -18.51
C ASP A 174 -18.04 -18.20 -17.41
N LEU A 175 -19.14 -17.52 -17.78
CA LEU A 175 -19.84 -16.61 -16.88
C LEU A 175 -20.80 -17.38 -15.97
N LYS A 176 -20.26 -17.92 -14.89
CA LYS A 176 -21.04 -18.62 -13.85
C LYS A 176 -21.72 -17.61 -12.93
N PHE A 177 -22.98 -17.89 -12.56
CA PHE A 177 -23.75 -17.07 -11.61
C PHE A 177 -22.99 -16.84 -10.29
N ILE A 178 -22.30 -17.87 -9.79
CA ILE A 178 -21.47 -17.79 -8.58
C ILE A 178 -20.35 -16.76 -8.72
N THR A 179 -19.66 -16.71 -9.86
CA THR A 179 -18.58 -15.75 -10.13
C THR A 179 -19.13 -14.33 -10.13
N VAL A 180 -20.29 -14.11 -10.75
CA VAL A 180 -20.96 -12.81 -10.78
C VAL A 180 -21.35 -12.35 -9.39
N VAL A 181 -22.05 -13.18 -8.62
CA VAL A 181 -22.50 -12.83 -7.26
C VAL A 181 -21.31 -12.55 -6.34
N LYS A 182 -20.27 -13.39 -6.37
CA LYS A 182 -19.02 -13.18 -5.62
C LYS A 182 -18.41 -11.81 -5.94
N ASN A 183 -18.24 -11.50 -7.22
CA ASN A 183 -17.60 -10.25 -7.65
C ASN A 183 -18.45 -9.02 -7.34
N VAL A 184 -19.77 -9.09 -7.47
CA VAL A 184 -20.69 -8.01 -7.09
C VAL A 184 -20.64 -7.73 -5.59
N ILE A 185 -20.59 -8.78 -4.75
CA ILE A 185 -20.46 -8.63 -3.29
C ILE A 185 -19.13 -7.93 -2.94
N ILE A 186 -18.02 -8.36 -3.54
CA ILE A 186 -16.71 -7.74 -3.30
C ILE A 186 -16.70 -6.28 -3.76
N LEU A 187 -17.29 -5.98 -4.92
CA LEU A 187 -17.42 -4.61 -5.42
C LEU A 187 -18.23 -3.72 -4.48
N LEU A 188 -19.39 -4.20 -4.03
CA LEU A 188 -20.22 -3.45 -3.08
C LEU A 188 -19.47 -3.18 -1.78
N PHE A 189 -18.77 -4.18 -1.24
CA PHE A 189 -17.94 -4.02 -0.06
C PHE A 189 -16.82 -2.99 -0.28
N GLY A 190 -16.16 -3.04 -1.44
CA GLY A 190 -15.13 -2.08 -1.84
C GLY A 190 -15.65 -0.64 -1.94
N VAL A 191 -16.80 -0.43 -2.58
CA VAL A 191 -17.42 0.90 -2.72
C VAL A 191 -17.85 1.44 -1.35
N VAL A 192 -18.54 0.64 -0.54
CA VAL A 192 -18.97 1.05 0.80
C VAL A 192 -17.75 1.38 1.67
N GLY A 193 -16.74 0.52 1.66
CA GLY A 193 -15.48 0.75 2.38
C GLY A 193 -14.73 2.00 1.93
N CYS A 194 -14.71 2.27 0.61
CA CYS A 194 -14.09 3.48 0.06
C CYS A 194 -14.84 4.75 0.49
N VAL A 195 -16.16 4.79 0.35
CA VAL A 195 -16.99 5.95 0.72
C VAL A 195 -16.90 6.23 2.21
N THR A 196 -17.16 5.21 3.04
CA THR A 196 -17.12 5.36 4.50
C THR A 196 -15.71 5.66 5.00
N GLY A 197 -14.69 4.96 4.49
CA GLY A 197 -13.30 5.17 4.88
C GLY A 197 -12.79 6.57 4.50
N THR A 198 -13.17 7.08 3.33
CA THR A 198 -12.80 8.43 2.88
C THR A 198 -13.51 9.49 3.70
N TYR A 199 -14.81 9.32 3.93
CA TYR A 199 -15.60 10.23 4.76
C TYR A 199 -15.03 10.37 6.17
N GLU A 200 -14.78 9.24 6.85
CA GLU A 200 -14.19 9.23 8.19
C GLU A 200 -12.78 9.83 8.22
N SER A 201 -11.96 9.54 7.21
CA SER A 201 -10.59 10.04 7.15
C SER A 201 -10.57 11.56 6.93
N ILE A 202 -11.41 12.10 6.02
CA ILE A 202 -11.54 13.54 5.80
C ILE A 202 -12.09 14.24 7.04
N ASN A 203 -13.15 13.70 7.66
CA ASN A 203 -13.73 14.28 8.85
C ASN A 203 -12.73 14.33 10.03
N SER A 204 -11.93 13.26 10.18
CA SER A 204 -10.85 13.19 11.16
C SER A 204 -9.73 14.19 10.87
N ILE A 205 -9.37 14.41 9.60
CA ILE A 205 -8.39 15.41 9.18
C ILE A 205 -8.89 16.81 9.54
N ILE A 206 -10.12 17.17 9.13
CA ILE A 206 -10.70 18.49 9.42
C ILE A 206 -10.76 18.73 10.94
N SER A 207 -11.18 17.72 11.70
CA SER A 207 -11.25 17.81 13.16
C SER A 207 -9.87 17.96 13.81
N ALA A 208 -8.84 17.33 13.25
CA ALA A 208 -7.46 17.45 13.74
C ALA A 208 -6.88 18.84 13.47
N PHE A 209 -7.13 19.42 12.28
CA PHE A 209 -6.69 20.77 11.93
C PHE A 209 -7.45 21.86 12.72
N ASN A 210 -8.73 21.67 13.03
CA ASN A 210 -9.50 22.61 13.85
C ASN A 210 -9.15 22.60 15.35
N LYS A 211 -8.38 21.59 15.81
CA LYS A 211 -7.92 21.50 17.21
C LYS A 211 -6.52 22.08 17.43
N GLN A 212 -5.81 22.44 16.35
CA GLN A 212 -4.55 23.20 16.40
C GLN A 212 -4.82 24.70 16.48
#